data_AF-A0A959GHT3-F1
#
_entry.id   AF-A0A959GHT3-F1
#
_cell.length_a   1.000
_cell.length_b   1.000
_cell.length_c   1.000
_cell.angle_alpha   90.00
_cell.angle_beta   90.00
_cell.angle_gamma   90.00
#
_symmetry.space_group_name_H-M   'P 1'
#
loop_
_entity.id
_entity.type
_entity.pdbx_description
1 polymer ?
#
loop_
_entity_poly.entity_id
_entity_poly.type
_entity_poly.pdbx_seq_one_letter_code
_entity_poly.pdbx_strand_id
1 'polypeptide(L)'
;MQFLKEAERESETPGKAPSFSREETELFLKINEGLPEEVQLRYNELLEKLADESITEEEHQELIQLIPQVEANNVERLKHLAQLARLWNTSLREVMERLGIKPPGILGIE
;
A
#
# COMPACT_ATOMS: atom_id res chain seq x y z
N MET A 1 7.41 8.61 5.31
CA MET A 1 8.70 8.24 4.70
C MET A 1 9.88 8.68 5.57
N GLN A 2 9.89 8.30 6.85
CA GLN A 2 10.97 8.63 7.78
C GLN A 2 11.81 7.38 8.08
N PHE A 3 11.18 6.20 8.21
CA PHE A 3 11.85 4.91 8.40
C PHE A 3 12.88 4.52 7.33
N LEU A 4 12.61 4.73 6.03
CA LEU A 4 13.59 4.42 4.96
C LEU A 4 14.74 5.45 4.90
N LYS A 5 14.44 6.73 5.14
CA LYS A 5 15.45 7.80 5.15
C LYS A 5 16.34 7.76 6.39
N GLU A 6 15.82 7.31 7.53
CA GLU A 6 16.59 7.08 8.75
C GLU A 6 17.49 5.85 8.61
N ALA A 7 16.99 4.77 8.00
CA ALA A 7 17.80 3.58 7.70
C ALA A 7 18.97 3.86 6.72
N GLU A 8 18.76 4.74 5.73
CA GLU A 8 19.84 5.18 4.83
C GLU A 8 20.83 6.13 5.52
N ARG A 9 20.38 7.04 6.40
CA ARG A 9 21.26 7.97 7.14
C ARG A 9 22.11 7.31 8.22
N GLU A 10 21.67 6.19 8.79
CA GLU A 10 22.44 5.43 9.80
C GLU A 10 23.51 4.49 9.19
N SER A 11 23.55 4.36 7.86
CA SER A 11 24.49 3.48 7.14
C SER A 11 25.95 3.96 7.10
N GLU A 12 26.25 5.17 7.58
CA GLU A 12 27.61 5.75 7.60
C GLU A 12 28.44 5.35 8.85
N THR A 13 27.90 4.54 9.76
CA THR A 13 28.68 3.94 10.86
C THR A 13 28.83 2.42 10.65
N PRO A 14 30.07 1.86 10.66
CA PRO A 14 30.31 0.43 10.51
C PRO A 14 29.97 -0.27 11.82
N GLY A 15 28.68 -0.39 12.11
CA GLY A 15 28.20 -0.89 13.39
C GLY A 15 26.71 -0.74 13.57
N LYS A 16 25.95 -1.60 12.86
CA LYS A 16 24.59 -2.03 13.23
C LYS A 16 23.43 -1.11 12.84
N ALA A 17 23.36 -0.69 11.58
CA ALA A 17 22.04 -0.55 10.95
C ALA A 17 21.37 -1.95 10.94
N PRO A 18 20.07 -2.09 11.25
CA PRO A 18 19.37 -3.36 11.04
C PRO A 18 19.38 -3.64 9.53
N SER A 19 20.33 -4.45 9.06
CA SER A 19 20.33 -4.90 7.68
C SER A 19 19.17 -5.87 7.51
N PHE A 20 18.08 -5.41 6.89
CA PHE A 20 17.02 -6.31 6.47
C PHE A 20 17.61 -7.40 5.59
N SER A 21 17.10 -8.63 5.75
CA SER A 21 17.43 -9.70 4.82
C SER A 21 17.02 -9.29 3.40
N ARG A 22 17.63 -9.95 2.41
CA ARG A 22 17.26 -9.77 1.01
C ARG A 22 15.76 -9.99 0.79
N GLU A 23 15.20 -11.01 1.45
CA GLU A 23 13.78 -11.34 1.33
C GLU A 23 12.87 -10.25 1.90
N GLU A 24 13.21 -9.71 3.08
CA GLU A 24 12.48 -8.56 3.65
C GLU A 24 12.57 -7.34 2.74
N THR A 25 13.74 -7.06 2.18
CA THR A 25 13.95 -5.94 1.24
C THR A 25 13.06 -6.08 0.00
N GLU A 26 13.01 -7.26 -0.60
CA GLU A 26 12.17 -7.55 -1.75
C GLU A 26 10.67 -7.41 -1.41
N LEU A 27 10.26 -7.85 -0.22
CA LEU A 27 8.88 -7.67 0.26
C LEU A 27 8.53 -6.20 0.48
N PHE A 28 9.45 -5.41 1.05
CA PHE A 28 9.24 -3.98 1.23
C PHE A 28 9.05 -3.25 -0.10
N LEU A 29 9.83 -3.59 -1.12
CA LEU A 29 9.66 -3.00 -2.45
C LEU A 29 8.26 -3.31 -3.00
N LYS A 30 7.82 -4.58 -2.94
CA LYS A 30 6.50 -4.99 -3.45
C LYS A 30 5.33 -4.41 -2.65
N ILE A 31 5.47 -4.27 -1.33
CA ILE A 31 4.45 -3.64 -0.47
C ILE A 31 4.26 -2.16 -0.80
N ASN A 32 5.32 -1.49 -1.25
CA ASN A 32 5.34 -0.05 -1.55
C ASN A 32 5.18 0.28 -3.04
N GLU A 33 5.15 -0.71 -3.93
CA GLU A 33 5.01 -0.52 -5.38
C GLU A 33 3.67 0.15 -5.74
N GLY A 34 2.58 -0.24 -5.06
CA GLY A 34 1.25 0.33 -5.27
C GLY A 34 0.74 0.16 -6.71
N LEU A 35 -0.24 0.99 -7.09
CA LEU A 35 -0.68 1.13 -8.48
C LEU A 35 0.16 2.19 -9.21
N PRO A 36 0.20 2.17 -10.56
CA PRO A 36 0.68 3.31 -11.33
C PRO A 36 -0.02 4.60 -10.87
N GLU A 37 0.75 5.67 -10.67
CA GLU A 37 0.26 6.92 -10.08
C GLU A 37 -0.96 7.48 -10.84
N GLU A 38 -0.92 7.45 -12.16
CA GLU A 38 -2.03 7.87 -13.03
C GLU A 38 -3.32 7.08 -12.76
N VAL A 39 -3.22 5.76 -12.58
CA VAL A 39 -4.37 4.89 -12.29
C VAL A 39 -4.92 5.19 -10.91
N GLN A 40 -4.05 5.37 -9.91
CA GLN A 40 -4.47 5.70 -8.55
C GLN A 40 -5.15 7.07 -8.48
N LEU A 41 -4.59 8.08 -9.16
CA LEU A 41 -5.18 9.41 -9.24
C LEU A 41 -6.55 9.36 -9.91
N ARG A 42 -6.65 8.71 -11.06
CA ARG A 42 -7.92 8.59 -11.78
C ARG A 42 -8.99 7.87 -10.96
N TYR A 43 -8.62 6.80 -10.28
CA TYR A 43 -9.53 6.09 -9.39
C TYR A 43 -10.05 6.98 -8.25
N ASN A 44 -9.16 7.76 -7.61
CA ASN A 44 -9.54 8.67 -6.53
C ASN A 44 -10.45 9.80 -7.02
N GLU A 45 -10.14 10.42 -8.16
CA GLU A 45 -10.99 11.45 -8.78
C GLU A 45 -12.41 10.94 -9.05
N LEU A 46 -12.52 9.71 -9.57
CA LEU A 46 -13.82 9.10 -9.87
C LEU A 46 -14.61 8.77 -8.59
N LEU A 47 -13.93 8.36 -7.51
CA LEU A 47 -14.57 8.17 -6.21
C LEU A 47 -15.06 9.48 -5.60
N GLU A 48 -14.29 10.57 -5.72
CA GLU A 48 -14.71 11.91 -5.28
C GLU A 48 -15.94 12.38 -6.05
N LYS A 49 -15.93 12.26 -7.38
CA LYS A 49 -17.11 12.58 -8.21
C LYS A 49 -18.33 11.73 -7.88
N LEU A 50 -18.13 10.45 -7.55
CA LEU A 50 -19.22 9.56 -7.12
C LEU A 50 -19.81 10.04 -5.79
N ALA A 51 -18.96 10.42 -4.83
CA ALA A 51 -19.39 10.94 -3.53
C ALA A 51 -20.11 12.29 -3.65
N ASP A 52 -19.69 13.15 -4.59
CA ASP A 52 -20.30 14.44 -4.88
C ASP A 52 -21.52 14.35 -5.81
N GLU A 53 -21.95 13.14 -6.19
CA GLU A 53 -23.03 12.87 -7.15
C GLU A 53 -22.85 13.58 -8.51
N SER A 54 -21.61 13.93 -8.88
CA SER A 54 -21.27 14.65 -10.11
C SER A 54 -20.67 13.77 -11.21
N ILE A 55 -20.56 12.46 -10.96
CA ILE A 55 -20.00 11.49 -11.90
C ILE A 55 -20.90 11.33 -13.13
N THR A 56 -20.33 11.33 -14.34
CA THR A 56 -21.10 11.01 -15.56
C THR A 56 -21.27 9.51 -15.74
N GLU A 57 -22.15 9.08 -16.63
CA GLU A 57 -22.33 7.65 -16.93
C GLU A 57 -21.03 7.03 -17.47
N GLU A 58 -20.32 7.72 -18.36
CA GLU A 58 -19.05 7.25 -18.92
C GLU A 58 -17.98 7.10 -17.83
N GLU A 59 -17.91 8.07 -16.92
CA GLU A 59 -16.98 8.07 -15.78
C GLU A 59 -17.34 6.97 -14.78
N HIS A 60 -18.63 6.70 -14.56
CA HIS A 60 -19.09 5.61 -13.73
C HIS A 60 -18.72 4.24 -14.34
N GLN A 61 -18.87 4.08 -15.66
CA GLN A 61 -18.41 2.87 -16.36
C GLN A 61 -16.89 2.72 -16.26
N GLU A 62 -16.13 3.81 -16.39
CA GLU A 62 -14.68 3.79 -16.18
C GLU A 62 -14.31 3.33 -14.76
N LEU A 63 -14.99 3.86 -13.73
CA LEU A 63 -14.80 3.46 -12.34
C LEU A 63 -15.03 1.95 -12.15
N ILE A 64 -16.09 1.40 -12.75
CA ILE A 64 -16.39 -0.03 -12.73
C ILE A 64 -15.22 -0.85 -13.32
N GLN A 65 -14.54 -0.37 -14.36
CA GLN A 65 -13.38 -1.05 -14.95
C GLN A 65 -12.09 -0.92 -14.12
N LEU A 66 -11.96 0.15 -13.33
CA LEU A 66 -10.79 0.37 -12.47
C LEU A 66 -10.85 -0.43 -11.17
N ILE A 67 -12.04 -0.63 -10.59
CA ILE A 67 -12.22 -1.34 -9.32
C ILE A 67 -11.49 -2.71 -9.29
N PRO A 68 -11.65 -3.61 -10.29
CA PRO A 68 -10.97 -4.91 -10.27
C PRO A 68 -9.44 -4.80 -10.26
N GLN A 69 -8.89 -3.77 -10.89
CA GLN A 69 -7.44 -3.55 -10.96
C GLN A 69 -6.90 -3.11 -9.59
N VAL A 70 -7.63 -2.21 -8.92
CA VAL A 70 -7.32 -1.75 -7.56
C VAL A 70 -7.44 -2.89 -6.56
N GLU A 71 -8.50 -3.68 -6.64
CA GLU A 71 -8.69 -4.85 -5.78
C GLU A 71 -7.60 -5.89 -5.95
N ALA A 72 -7.22 -6.21 -7.21
CA ALA A 72 -6.14 -7.14 -7.49
C ALA A 72 -4.81 -6.66 -6.88
N ASN A 73 -4.47 -5.39 -7.05
CA ASN A 73 -3.26 -4.80 -6.46
C ASN A 73 -3.28 -4.88 -4.92
N ASN A 74 -4.42 -4.55 -4.31
CA ASN A 74 -4.61 -4.63 -2.86
C ASN A 74 -4.46 -6.07 -2.33
N VAL A 75 -4.99 -7.06 -3.05
CA VAL A 75 -4.84 -8.48 -2.70
C VAL A 75 -3.39 -8.92 -2.78
N GLU A 76 -2.64 -8.53 -3.81
CA GLU A 76 -1.22 -8.84 -3.91
C GLU A 76 -0.42 -8.17 -2.78
N ARG A 77 -0.69 -6.91 -2.49
CA ARG A 77 -0.08 -6.20 -1.36
C ARG A 77 -0.35 -6.90 -0.02
N LEU A 78 -1.58 -7.38 0.19
CA LEU A 78 -1.96 -8.14 1.38
C LEU A 78 -1.18 -9.46 1.50
N LYS A 79 -0.96 -10.16 0.39
CA LYS A 79 -0.12 -11.38 0.36
C LYS A 79 1.31 -11.10 0.78
N HIS A 80 1.92 -10.01 0.29
CA HIS A 80 3.27 -9.62 0.68
C HIS A 80 3.37 -9.25 2.16
N LEU A 81 2.38 -8.51 2.69
CA LEU A 81 2.30 -8.21 4.13
C LEU A 81 2.17 -9.47 4.98
N ALA A 82 1.37 -10.44 4.52
CA ALA A 82 1.22 -11.73 5.20
C ALA A 82 2.53 -12.55 5.17
N GLN A 83 3.29 -12.50 4.09
CA GLN A 83 4.61 -13.12 4.03
C GLN A 83 5.59 -12.44 4.99
N LEU A 84 5.60 -11.11 5.05
CA LEU A 84 6.44 -10.37 6.00
C LEU A 84 6.08 -10.71 7.46
N ALA A 85 4.80 -10.85 7.77
CA ALA A 85 4.34 -11.28 9.10
C ALA A 85 4.88 -12.67 9.48
N ARG A 86 4.94 -13.60 8.53
CA ARG A 86 5.55 -14.93 8.74
C ARG A 86 7.05 -14.81 9.01
N LEU A 87 7.78 -13.99 8.24
CA LEU A 87 9.22 -13.76 8.45
C LEU A 87 9.52 -13.15 9.82
N TRP A 88 8.68 -12.22 10.27
CA TRP A 88 8.80 -11.57 11.58
C TRP A 88 8.20 -12.38 12.73
N ASN A 89 7.64 -13.56 12.45
CA ASN A 89 6.93 -14.40 13.41
C ASN A 89 5.91 -13.61 14.25
N THR A 90 5.11 -12.80 13.58
CA THR A 90 4.13 -11.90 14.18
C THR A 90 2.81 -11.95 13.42
N SER A 91 1.79 -11.24 13.91
CA SER A 91 0.50 -11.12 13.23
C SER A 91 0.55 -10.10 12.10
N LEU A 92 -0.28 -10.28 11.06
CA LEU A 92 -0.45 -9.30 10.00
C LEU A 92 -0.84 -7.91 10.54
N ARG A 93 -1.71 -7.87 11.55
CA ARG A 93 -2.12 -6.62 12.21
C ARG A 93 -0.92 -5.87 12.80
N GLU A 94 -0.06 -6.58 13.52
CA GLU A 94 1.13 -5.98 14.12
C GLU A 94 2.13 -5.51 13.06
N VAL A 95 2.28 -6.22 11.93
CA VAL A 95 3.05 -5.73 10.77
C VAL A 95 2.46 -4.41 10.25
N MET A 96 1.15 -4.38 9.99
CA MET A 96 0.48 -3.18 9.47
C MET A 96 0.64 -1.99 10.43
N GLU A 97 0.50 -2.21 11.73
CA GLU A 97 0.71 -1.19 12.77
C GLU A 97 2.15 -0.68 12.78
N ARG A 98 3.15 -1.58 12.74
CA ARG A 98 4.58 -1.22 12.69
C ARG A 98 4.95 -0.43 11.43
N LEU A 99 4.30 -0.73 10.31
CA LEU A 99 4.52 -0.03 9.03
C LEU A 99 3.65 1.23 8.87
N GLY A 100 2.81 1.56 9.85
CA GLY A 100 1.88 2.68 9.77
C GLY A 100 0.83 2.53 8.67
N ILE A 101 0.55 1.29 8.24
CA ILE A 101 -0.45 0.98 7.23
C ILE A 101 -1.80 0.89 7.92
N LYS A 102 -2.67 1.84 7.61
CA LYS A 102 -4.06 1.77 8.05
C LYS A 102 -4.81 0.72 7.21
N PRO A 103 -5.72 -0.05 7.80
CA PRO A 103 -6.67 -0.82 7.00
C PRO A 103 -7.45 0.15 6.10
N PRO A 104 -7.78 -0.25 4.86
CA PRO A 104 -8.61 0.59 4.00
C PRO A 104 -9.90 0.92 4.75
N GLY A 105 -10.26 2.21 4.78
CA GLY A 105 -11.57 2.63 5.25
C GLY A 105 -12.63 1.97 4.37
N ILE A 106 -13.69 1.44 4.98
CA ILE A 106 -14.82 0.93 4.21
C ILE A 106 -15.45 2.15 3.53
N LEU A 107 -15.57 2.10 2.20
CA LEU A 107 -16.18 3.13 1.38
C LEU A 107 -17.45 3.68 2.06
N GLY A 108 -17.38 4.92 2.56
CA GLY A 108 -18.55 5.70 2.97
C GLY A 108 -19.10 5.51 4.39
N ILE A 109 -18.36 4.91 5.35
CA ILE A 109 -18.76 5.00 6.77
C ILE A 109 -17.59 5.50 7.62
N GLU A 110 -17.51 6.84 7.73
CA GLU A 110 -16.84 7.51 8.85
C GLU A 110 -17.84 7.79 9.98
#